data_AF-A0A3D2ENC1-F1
#
_entry.id   AF-A0A3D2ENC1-F1
#
_cell.length_a   1.000
_cell.length_b   1.000
_cell.length_c   1.000
_cell.angle_alpha   90.00
_cell.angle_beta   90.00
_cell.angle_gamma   90.00
#
_symmetry.space_group_name_H-M   'P 1'
#
loop_
_entity.id
_entity.type
_entity.pdbx_description
1 polymer ?
#
loop_
_entity_poly.entity_id
_entity_poly.type
_entity_poly.pdbx_seq_one_letter_code
_entity_poly.pdbx_strand_id
1 'polypeptide(L)'
;MLFREPENALSLYNALNGTGYTDASQITFNMLDNAIYMGMQNDISFLIMNEVNLYEHQSTYNLNMPLRDLFYVAELLQVYVKDQSLYSSKLIKLPTPHFVVFYNGVEEKPEKRILGLSEAFEVQTDDPELELKVTILNINPEMNEDLKEKCPVLKQYTQYVEQVRRNSASMPLEQAVEAAIEYCIRQDILKDFLLKQRAEVVKMSIFEYDEEREMELIRRDEREIGEQIGAEKERKKAEQELKKVKENLDKSQENAVQSMISLCQRLGGTKEQAIEELQGNYGQTEEQAKEKIKTYWKE
;
A
#
# COMPACT_ATOMS: atom_id res chain seq x y z
N MET A 1 -21.44 0.84 -11.71
CA MET A 1 -22.64 0.98 -12.58
C MET A 1 -23.42 -0.32 -12.74
N LEU A 2 -22.79 -1.43 -13.14
CA LEU A 2 -23.44 -2.71 -13.45
C LEU A 2 -24.29 -3.30 -12.30
N PHE A 3 -23.76 -3.28 -11.07
CA PHE A 3 -24.42 -3.84 -9.88
C PHE A 3 -25.26 -2.83 -9.08
N ARG A 4 -25.55 -1.66 -9.66
CA ARG A 4 -26.54 -0.72 -9.10
C ARG A 4 -27.98 -1.11 -9.50
N GLU A 5 -28.14 -2.09 -10.38
CA GLU A 5 -29.43 -2.73 -10.66
C GLU A 5 -29.72 -3.78 -9.55
N PRO A 6 -30.89 -3.73 -8.88
CA PRO A 6 -31.23 -4.63 -7.78
C PRO A 6 -31.07 -6.12 -8.11
N GLU A 7 -31.42 -6.55 -9.32
CA GLU A 7 -31.34 -7.94 -9.77
C GLU A 7 -29.88 -8.42 -9.84
N ASN A 8 -28.98 -7.55 -10.30
CA ASN A 8 -27.55 -7.87 -10.39
C ASN A 8 -26.93 -7.94 -8.99
N ALA A 9 -27.26 -6.99 -8.11
CA ALA A 9 -26.83 -7.01 -6.71
C ALA A 9 -27.31 -8.27 -5.98
N LEU A 10 -28.57 -8.67 -6.19
CA LEU A 10 -29.15 -9.89 -5.61
C LEU A 10 -28.45 -11.15 -6.12
N SER A 11 -28.15 -11.22 -7.43
CA SER A 11 -27.41 -12.35 -8.01
C SER A 11 -26.02 -12.49 -7.38
N LEU A 12 -25.31 -11.37 -7.20
CA LEU A 12 -23.99 -11.36 -6.57
C LEU A 12 -24.05 -11.77 -5.10
N TYR A 13 -25.02 -11.22 -4.35
CA TYR A 13 -25.26 -11.59 -2.96
C TYR A 13 -25.54 -13.09 -2.82
N ASN A 14 -26.42 -13.65 -3.67
CA ASN A 14 -26.72 -15.08 -3.68
C ASN A 14 -25.49 -15.94 -3.95
N ALA A 15 -24.66 -15.54 -4.91
CA ALA A 15 -23.46 -16.27 -5.27
C ALA A 15 -22.42 -16.29 -4.14
N LEU A 16 -22.25 -15.17 -3.42
CA LEU A 16 -21.35 -15.05 -2.28
C LEU A 16 -21.83 -15.83 -1.04
N ASN A 17 -23.12 -15.76 -0.74
CA ASN A 17 -23.69 -16.29 0.50
C ASN A 17 -24.28 -17.70 0.35
N GLY A 18 -24.33 -18.25 -0.87
CA GLY A 18 -24.97 -19.54 -1.14
C GLY A 18 -26.49 -19.52 -0.94
N THR A 19 -27.11 -18.35 -1.11
CA THR A 19 -28.55 -18.14 -0.97
C THR A 19 -29.26 -18.20 -2.33
N GLY A 20 -30.60 -18.16 -2.32
CA GLY A 20 -31.43 -18.27 -3.53
C GLY A 20 -32.60 -17.29 -3.54
N TYR A 21 -32.37 -16.05 -3.08
CA TYR A 21 -33.39 -15.01 -3.09
C TYR A 21 -33.78 -14.64 -4.52
N THR A 22 -35.07 -14.43 -4.78
CA THR A 22 -35.61 -14.12 -6.12
C THR A 22 -36.28 -12.74 -6.20
N ASP A 23 -36.49 -12.07 -5.07
CA ASP A 23 -37.18 -10.80 -4.98
C ASP A 23 -36.19 -9.65 -4.82
N ALA A 24 -35.86 -8.99 -5.92
CA ALA A 24 -34.90 -7.89 -5.95
C ALA A 24 -35.39 -6.63 -5.23
N SER A 25 -36.70 -6.51 -4.93
CA SER A 25 -37.23 -5.38 -4.15
C SER A 25 -36.75 -5.35 -2.69
N GLN A 26 -36.15 -6.45 -2.23
CA GLN A 26 -35.54 -6.57 -0.90
C GLN A 26 -34.19 -5.86 -0.80
N ILE A 27 -33.57 -5.52 -1.94
CA ILE A 27 -32.32 -4.75 -1.98
C ILE A 27 -32.63 -3.28 -1.73
N THR A 28 -32.05 -2.72 -0.68
CA THR A 28 -32.07 -1.27 -0.42
C THR A 28 -30.65 -0.73 -0.52
N PHE A 29 -30.35 0.05 -1.56
CA PHE A 29 -29.03 0.66 -1.70
C PHE A 29 -28.84 1.77 -0.67
N ASN A 30 -27.74 1.70 0.08
CA ASN A 30 -27.34 2.72 1.05
C ASN A 30 -26.17 3.51 0.47
N MET A 31 -26.48 4.50 -0.36
CA MET A 31 -25.48 5.47 -0.79
C MET A 31 -25.37 6.53 0.32
N LEU A 32 -24.19 6.68 0.92
CA LEU A 32 -23.88 7.87 1.72
C LEU A 32 -23.64 9.03 0.74
N ASP A 33 -24.54 10.02 0.72
CA ASP A 33 -24.42 11.26 -0.08
C ASP A 33 -23.38 12.26 0.52
N ASN A 34 -22.27 11.77 1.08
CA ASN A 34 -21.30 12.63 1.76
C ASN A 34 -20.20 13.10 0.79
N ALA A 35 -20.41 14.30 0.23
CA ALA A 35 -19.47 15.04 -0.61
C ALA A 35 -18.14 15.46 0.06
N ILE A 36 -17.92 15.10 1.33
CA ILE A 36 -16.77 15.56 2.13
C ILE A 36 -15.53 14.66 1.91
N TYR A 37 -15.72 13.43 1.43
CA TYR A 37 -14.64 12.48 1.12
C TYR A 37 -14.77 11.94 -0.30
N MET A 38 -14.47 12.78 -1.30
CA MET A 38 -14.55 12.46 -2.73
C MET A 38 -13.60 11.33 -3.22
N GLY A 39 -13.07 10.48 -2.33
CA GLY A 39 -12.15 9.38 -2.67
C GLY A 39 -12.46 8.03 -1.99
N MET A 40 -13.51 7.92 -1.16
CA MET A 40 -13.91 6.67 -0.50
C MET A 40 -15.29 6.20 -0.97
N GLN A 41 -15.45 5.96 -2.28
CA GLN A 41 -16.67 5.33 -2.80
C GLN A 41 -16.46 3.83 -2.93
N ASN A 42 -17.31 3.05 -2.25
CA ASN A 42 -17.47 1.62 -2.53
C ASN A 42 -18.32 1.48 -3.80
N ASP A 43 -17.99 0.53 -4.66
CA ASP A 43 -18.72 0.33 -5.93
C ASP A 43 -20.19 -0.04 -5.70
N ILE A 44 -20.45 -0.78 -4.63
CA ILE A 44 -21.77 -1.32 -4.26
C ILE A 44 -21.92 -1.34 -2.74
N SER A 45 -22.94 -0.65 -2.22
CA SER A 45 -23.34 -0.69 -0.81
C SER A 45 -24.86 -0.88 -0.71
N PHE A 46 -25.32 -1.98 -0.10
CA PHE A 46 -26.76 -2.26 0.05
C PHE A 46 -27.09 -3.04 1.31
N LEU A 47 -28.35 -2.90 1.74
CA LEU A 47 -29.01 -3.69 2.76
C LEU A 47 -29.85 -4.80 2.13
N ILE A 48 -29.77 -5.99 2.71
CA ILE A 48 -30.71 -7.10 2.48
C ILE A 48 -30.87 -7.88 3.78
N MET A 49 -32.10 -8.19 4.20
CA MET A 49 -32.36 -9.04 5.39
C MET A 49 -31.66 -8.61 6.71
N ASN A 50 -31.46 -7.29 6.90
CA ASN A 50 -30.67 -6.71 8.01
C ASN A 50 -29.16 -7.02 7.95
N GLU A 51 -28.63 -7.24 6.77
CA GLU A 51 -27.20 -7.33 6.50
C GLU A 51 -26.76 -6.14 5.66
N VAL A 52 -25.66 -5.50 6.03
CA VAL A 52 -25.01 -4.45 5.24
C VAL A 52 -23.92 -5.12 4.41
N ASN A 53 -24.01 -5.03 3.09
CA ASN A 53 -23.05 -5.60 2.17
C ASN A 53 -22.26 -4.49 1.48
N LEU A 54 -20.95 -4.51 1.68
CA LEU A 54 -20.00 -3.53 1.17
C LEU A 54 -19.04 -4.23 0.22
N TYR A 55 -19.32 -4.08 -1.07
CA TYR A 55 -18.56 -4.72 -2.13
C TYR A 55 -17.81 -3.68 -2.95
N GLU A 56 -16.55 -3.96 -3.23
CA GLU A 56 -15.66 -3.08 -4.00
C GLU A 56 -14.84 -3.88 -5.00
N HIS A 57 -14.61 -3.32 -6.19
CA HIS A 57 -13.67 -3.85 -7.17
C HIS A 57 -12.36 -3.08 -7.07
N GLN A 58 -11.23 -3.80 -7.11
CA GLN A 58 -9.92 -3.18 -7.08
C GLN A 58 -8.95 -3.87 -8.05
N SER A 59 -8.34 -3.06 -8.91
CA SER A 59 -7.20 -3.47 -9.75
C SER A 59 -5.88 -3.30 -9.00
N THR A 60 -5.76 -2.31 -8.12
CA THR A 60 -4.62 -2.16 -7.21
C THR A 60 -4.85 -2.88 -5.88
N TYR A 61 -3.85 -3.61 -5.41
CA TYR A 61 -3.92 -4.31 -4.12
C TYR A 61 -3.76 -3.36 -2.92
N ASN A 62 -4.84 -3.09 -2.18
CA ASN A 62 -4.84 -2.16 -1.05
C ASN A 62 -4.91 -2.90 0.31
N LEU A 63 -3.85 -2.79 1.12
CA LEU A 63 -3.82 -3.39 2.47
C LEU A 63 -4.61 -2.59 3.52
N ASN A 64 -4.93 -1.34 3.25
CA ASN A 64 -5.64 -0.45 4.18
C ASN A 64 -7.17 -0.59 4.09
N MET A 65 -7.68 -1.57 3.35
CA MET A 65 -9.11 -1.81 3.20
C MET A 65 -9.83 -1.99 4.53
N PRO A 66 -9.33 -2.76 5.51
CA PRO A 66 -9.99 -2.88 6.80
C PRO A 66 -10.19 -1.54 7.54
N LEU A 67 -9.22 -0.63 7.44
CA LEU A 67 -9.32 0.69 8.06
C LEU A 67 -10.31 1.59 7.32
N ARG A 68 -10.28 1.56 5.99
CA ARG A 68 -11.22 2.32 5.15
C ARG A 68 -12.67 1.87 5.41
N ASP A 69 -12.89 0.57 5.44
CA ASP A 69 -14.20 -0.02 5.71
C ASP A 69 -14.68 0.26 7.14
N LEU A 70 -13.78 0.36 8.12
CA LEU A 70 -14.12 0.75 9.49
C LEU A 70 -14.71 2.17 9.53
N PHE A 71 -14.09 3.12 8.84
CA PHE A 71 -14.62 4.48 8.76
C PHE A 71 -15.98 4.51 8.07
N TYR A 72 -16.11 3.79 6.95
CA TYR A 72 -17.34 3.76 6.18
C TYR A 72 -18.51 3.14 6.96
N VAL A 73 -18.29 1.96 7.57
CA VAL A 73 -19.34 1.29 8.34
C VAL A 73 -19.73 2.09 9.59
N ALA A 74 -18.78 2.79 10.22
CA ALA A 74 -19.09 3.66 11.36
C ALA A 74 -20.04 4.80 10.97
N GLU A 75 -19.87 5.40 9.79
CA GLU A 75 -20.81 6.43 9.27
C GLU A 75 -22.19 5.85 8.96
N LEU A 76 -22.24 4.69 8.28
CA LEU A 76 -23.50 4.01 8.01
C LEU A 76 -24.27 3.69 9.30
N LEU A 77 -23.58 3.18 10.31
CA LEU A 77 -24.19 2.84 11.59
C LEU A 77 -24.66 4.09 12.35
N GLN A 78 -23.92 5.21 12.28
CA GLN A 78 -24.37 6.50 12.84
C GLN A 78 -25.70 6.96 12.23
N VAL A 79 -25.83 6.88 10.90
CA VAL A 79 -27.09 7.22 10.22
C VAL A 79 -28.20 6.26 10.62
N TYR A 80 -27.90 4.95 10.72
CA TYR A 80 -28.87 3.92 11.10
C TYR A 80 -29.43 4.10 12.50
N VAL A 81 -28.62 4.55 13.46
CA VAL A 81 -29.03 4.72 14.87
C VAL A 81 -29.46 6.14 15.24
N LYS A 82 -29.54 7.07 14.28
CA LYS A 82 -29.76 8.51 14.53
C LYS A 82 -30.98 8.83 15.41
N ASP A 83 -32.06 8.05 15.28
CA ASP A 83 -33.32 8.24 16.02
C ASP A 83 -33.42 7.34 17.26
N GLN A 84 -32.32 6.67 17.63
CA GLN A 84 -32.23 5.76 18.77
C GLN A 84 -31.32 6.35 19.86
N SER A 85 -31.66 6.12 21.13
CA SER A 85 -30.82 6.58 22.23
C SER A 85 -29.75 5.54 22.58
N LEU A 86 -28.49 5.90 22.37
CA LEU A 86 -27.32 5.13 22.80
C LEU A 86 -27.21 5.01 24.33
N TYR A 87 -27.90 5.89 25.08
CA TYR A 87 -27.96 5.85 26.55
C TYR A 87 -29.12 4.99 27.07
N SER A 88 -29.94 4.44 26.18
CA SER A 88 -30.99 3.50 26.54
C SER A 88 -30.40 2.20 27.08
N SER A 89 -31.05 1.60 28.08
CA SER A 89 -30.72 0.24 28.53
C SER A 89 -31.13 -0.85 27.53
N LYS A 90 -31.92 -0.49 26.50
CA LYS A 90 -32.31 -1.40 25.43
C LYS A 90 -31.18 -1.54 24.41
N LEU A 91 -30.72 -2.77 24.19
CA LEU A 91 -29.75 -3.09 23.15
C LEU A 91 -30.26 -2.70 21.76
N ILE A 92 -29.49 -1.87 21.07
CA ILE A 92 -29.72 -1.56 19.65
C ILE A 92 -29.17 -2.71 18.81
N LYS A 93 -30.02 -3.32 17.99
CA LYS A 93 -29.59 -4.33 17.02
C LYS A 93 -29.08 -3.62 15.79
N LEU A 94 -27.84 -3.93 15.40
CA LEU A 94 -27.22 -3.42 14.20
C LEU A 94 -27.35 -4.47 13.08
N PRO A 95 -27.41 -4.03 11.82
CA PRO A 95 -27.30 -4.95 10.71
C PRO A 95 -25.90 -5.59 10.68
N THR A 96 -25.83 -6.85 10.26
CA THR A 96 -24.55 -7.59 10.19
C THR A 96 -23.76 -7.12 8.98
N PRO A 97 -22.52 -6.60 9.14
CA PRO A 97 -21.75 -6.11 8.01
C PRO A 97 -20.94 -7.23 7.32
N HIS A 98 -20.85 -7.17 5.99
CA HIS A 98 -20.03 -8.04 5.15
C HIS A 98 -19.18 -7.18 4.22
N PHE A 99 -17.86 -7.39 4.26
CA PHE A 99 -16.87 -6.64 3.50
C PHE A 99 -16.17 -7.56 2.49
N VAL A 100 -16.35 -7.29 1.20
CA VAL A 100 -15.78 -8.10 0.12
C VAL A 100 -15.13 -7.21 -0.92
N VAL A 101 -13.88 -7.53 -1.28
CA VAL A 101 -13.16 -6.87 -2.37
C VAL A 101 -12.93 -7.88 -3.49
N PHE A 102 -13.39 -7.54 -4.70
CA PHE A 102 -13.13 -8.30 -5.91
C PHE A 102 -11.86 -7.78 -6.57
N TYR A 103 -10.79 -8.57 -6.44
CA TYR A 103 -9.50 -8.23 -7.03
C TYR A 103 -9.46 -8.65 -8.50
N ASN A 104 -9.26 -7.68 -9.39
CA ASN A 104 -9.12 -7.89 -10.83
C ASN A 104 -7.80 -7.32 -11.39
N GLY A 105 -6.79 -7.09 -10.53
CA GLY A 105 -5.51 -6.51 -10.94
C GLY A 105 -4.61 -7.46 -11.74
N VAL A 106 -3.46 -6.93 -12.16
CA VAL A 106 -2.45 -7.67 -12.95
C VAL A 106 -1.45 -8.47 -12.12
N GLU A 107 -1.30 -8.14 -10.83
CA GLU A 107 -0.37 -8.87 -9.96
C GLU A 107 -0.93 -10.24 -9.60
N GLU A 108 -0.04 -11.24 -9.49
CA GLU A 108 -0.43 -12.55 -9.00
C GLU A 108 -0.81 -12.47 -7.52
N LYS A 109 -2.05 -12.86 -7.21
CA LYS A 109 -2.61 -12.87 -5.86
C LYS A 109 -3.36 -14.19 -5.62
N PRO A 110 -3.42 -14.69 -4.37
CA PRO A 110 -4.15 -15.90 -4.06
C PRO A 110 -5.64 -15.78 -4.44
N GLU A 111 -6.29 -16.92 -4.67
CA GLU A 111 -7.71 -16.99 -5.01
C GLU A 111 -8.58 -16.29 -3.94
N LYS A 112 -8.21 -16.45 -2.67
CA LYS A 112 -8.85 -15.79 -1.53
C LYS A 112 -7.81 -15.32 -0.51
N ARG A 113 -8.00 -14.12 0.03
CA ARG A 113 -7.27 -13.63 1.21
C ARG A 113 -8.21 -12.90 2.16
N ILE A 114 -7.99 -13.03 3.45
CA ILE A 114 -8.67 -12.22 4.46
C ILE A 114 -7.64 -11.21 4.97
N LEU A 115 -7.97 -9.92 4.93
CA LEU A 115 -7.22 -8.88 5.61
C LEU A 115 -7.85 -8.60 6.97
N GLY A 116 -7.04 -8.55 8.01
CA GLY A 116 -7.45 -8.10 9.34
C GLY A 116 -6.98 -6.67 9.62
N LEU A 117 -7.77 -5.91 10.38
CA LEU A 117 -7.37 -4.57 10.82
C LEU A 117 -6.14 -4.62 11.72
N SER A 118 -6.00 -5.69 12.52
CA SER A 118 -4.83 -5.91 13.38
C SER A 118 -3.50 -6.04 12.62
N GLU A 119 -3.51 -6.36 11.32
CA GLU A 119 -2.30 -6.33 10.48
C GLU A 119 -1.66 -4.93 10.44
N ALA A 120 -2.43 -3.87 10.71
CA ALA A 120 -1.96 -2.49 10.74
C ALA A 120 -1.49 -2.02 12.13
N PHE A 121 -1.65 -2.83 13.19
CA PHE A 121 -1.29 -2.41 14.54
C PHE A 121 0.22 -2.42 14.77
N GLU A 122 0.76 -1.35 15.38
CA GLU A 122 2.19 -1.27 15.71
C GLU A 122 2.60 -2.34 16.73
N VAL A 123 1.71 -2.65 17.67
CA VAL A 123 1.90 -3.70 18.67
C VAL A 123 0.97 -4.85 18.34
N GLN A 124 1.56 -5.98 17.97
CA GLN A 124 0.83 -7.18 17.60
C GLN A 124 0.25 -7.88 18.83
N THR A 125 -0.97 -8.43 18.68
CA THR A 125 -1.69 -9.17 19.72
C THR A 125 -2.42 -10.36 19.09
N ASP A 126 -2.51 -11.46 19.83
CA ASP A 126 -3.20 -12.67 19.37
C ASP A 126 -4.73 -12.52 19.42
N ASP A 127 -5.24 -11.64 20.29
CA ASP A 127 -6.68 -11.40 20.50
C ASP A 127 -6.97 -9.89 20.47
N PRO A 128 -7.11 -9.28 19.27
CA PRO A 128 -7.36 -7.85 19.14
C PRO A 128 -8.79 -7.48 19.54
N GLU A 129 -8.95 -6.46 20.38
CA GLU A 129 -10.28 -5.99 20.81
C GLU A 129 -11.05 -5.23 19.71
N LEU A 130 -10.35 -4.73 18.69
CA LEU A 130 -10.93 -4.10 17.50
C LEU A 130 -10.43 -4.85 16.26
N GLU A 131 -11.34 -5.58 15.61
CA GLU A 131 -10.99 -6.40 14.46
C GLU A 131 -12.07 -6.31 13.38
N LEU A 132 -11.76 -5.60 12.30
CA LEU A 132 -12.56 -5.62 11.07
C LEU A 132 -11.83 -6.51 10.05
N LYS A 133 -12.57 -7.45 9.46
CA LYS A 133 -12.03 -8.38 8.46
C LYS A 133 -12.63 -8.12 7.09
N VAL A 134 -11.78 -8.05 6.08
CA VAL A 134 -12.17 -7.87 4.68
C VAL A 134 -11.80 -9.11 3.89
N THR A 135 -12.75 -9.68 3.14
CA THR A 135 -12.48 -10.81 2.26
C THR A 135 -12.13 -10.33 0.87
N ILE A 136 -10.90 -10.58 0.44
CA ILE A 136 -10.46 -10.37 -0.95
C ILE A 136 -10.68 -11.65 -1.74
N LEU A 137 -11.40 -11.56 -2.86
CA LEU A 137 -11.64 -12.62 -3.83
C LEU A 137 -11.03 -12.24 -5.17
N ASN A 138 -10.07 -13.03 -5.64
CA ASN A 138 -9.46 -12.82 -6.95
C ASN A 138 -10.42 -13.30 -8.05
N ILE A 139 -10.88 -12.38 -8.90
CA ILE A 139 -11.84 -12.67 -9.98
C ILE A 139 -11.18 -12.72 -11.37
N ASN A 140 -9.85 -12.72 -11.42
CA ASN A 140 -9.10 -12.94 -12.66
C ASN A 140 -9.41 -14.31 -13.30
N PRO A 141 -9.01 -14.55 -14.56
CA PRO A 141 -9.18 -15.84 -15.21
C PRO A 141 -8.69 -17.00 -14.33
N GLU A 142 -9.43 -18.11 -14.33
CA GLU A 142 -9.15 -19.33 -13.57
C GLU A 142 -9.33 -19.21 -12.04
N MET A 143 -9.63 -18.02 -11.50
CA MET A 143 -9.84 -17.78 -10.07
C MET A 143 -11.32 -17.60 -9.72
N ASN A 144 -11.76 -18.18 -8.58
CA ASN A 144 -13.14 -18.13 -8.09
C ASN A 144 -14.17 -18.52 -9.17
N GLU A 145 -13.90 -19.57 -9.95
CA GLU A 145 -14.79 -20.01 -11.04
C GLU A 145 -16.18 -20.40 -10.51
N ASP A 146 -16.27 -21.07 -9.36
CA ASP A 146 -17.56 -21.43 -8.74
C ASP A 146 -18.43 -20.20 -8.43
N LEU A 147 -17.82 -19.10 -7.99
CA LEU A 147 -18.51 -17.83 -7.74
C LEU A 147 -19.01 -17.23 -9.07
N LYS A 148 -18.16 -17.24 -10.08
CA LYS A 148 -18.48 -16.71 -11.42
C LYS A 148 -19.58 -17.53 -12.09
N GLU A 149 -19.61 -18.85 -11.94
CA GLU A 149 -20.71 -19.67 -12.46
C GLU A 149 -22.04 -19.40 -11.74
N LYS A 150 -22.00 -19.13 -10.43
CA LYS A 150 -23.19 -18.77 -9.65
C LYS A 150 -23.69 -17.34 -9.91
N CYS A 151 -22.81 -16.44 -10.38
CA CYS A 151 -23.17 -15.08 -10.77
C CYS A 151 -22.77 -14.81 -12.24
N PRO A 152 -23.65 -15.13 -13.22
CA PRO A 152 -23.36 -14.94 -14.64
C PRO A 152 -22.97 -13.51 -15.00
N VAL A 153 -23.54 -12.50 -14.32
CA VAL A 153 -23.22 -11.09 -14.54
C VAL A 153 -21.77 -10.79 -14.13
N LEU A 154 -21.30 -11.31 -12.99
CA LEU A 154 -19.91 -11.17 -12.57
C LEU A 154 -18.96 -11.86 -13.55
N LYS A 155 -19.31 -13.07 -14.02
CA LYS A 155 -18.53 -13.80 -15.03
C LYS A 155 -18.41 -13.03 -16.35
N GLN A 156 -19.50 -12.46 -16.83
CA GLN A 156 -19.48 -11.66 -18.06
C GLN A 156 -18.71 -10.35 -17.87
N TYR A 157 -18.78 -9.74 -16.68
CA TYR A 157 -17.95 -8.59 -16.33
C TYR A 157 -16.45 -8.92 -16.35
N THR A 158 -16.02 -10.04 -15.76
CA THR A 158 -14.60 -10.42 -15.78
C THR A 158 -14.10 -10.68 -17.20
N GLN A 159 -14.92 -11.28 -18.05
CA GLN A 159 -14.63 -11.48 -19.47
C GLN A 159 -14.47 -10.14 -20.22
N TYR A 160 -15.33 -9.16 -19.94
CA TYR A 160 -15.21 -7.82 -20.52
C TYR A 160 -13.90 -7.14 -20.11
N VAL A 161 -13.60 -7.12 -18.80
CA VAL A 161 -12.36 -6.53 -18.27
C VAL A 161 -11.12 -7.21 -18.87
N GLU A 162 -11.13 -8.53 -18.97
CA GLU A 162 -10.06 -9.29 -19.61
C GLU A 162 -9.91 -8.91 -21.09
N GLN A 163 -11.02 -8.74 -21.82
CA GLN A 163 -10.98 -8.37 -23.22
C GLN A 163 -10.40 -6.96 -23.43
N VAL A 164 -10.77 -5.99 -22.58
CA VAL A 164 -10.18 -4.64 -22.60
C VAL A 164 -8.67 -4.72 -22.39
N ARG A 165 -8.22 -5.48 -21.39
CA ARG A 165 -6.80 -5.69 -21.09
C ARG A 165 -6.03 -6.35 -22.24
N ARG A 166 -6.61 -7.39 -22.85
CA ARG A 166 -6.00 -8.07 -24.02
C ARG A 166 -5.84 -7.11 -25.19
N ASN A 167 -6.85 -6.29 -25.45
CA ASN A 167 -6.81 -5.32 -26.54
C ASN A 167 -5.78 -4.21 -26.25
N SER A 168 -5.75 -3.65 -25.03
CA SER A 168 -4.87 -2.53 -24.66
C SER A 168 -3.39 -2.87 -24.71
N ALA A 169 -3.04 -4.17 -24.66
CA ALA A 169 -1.68 -4.65 -24.89
C ALA A 169 -1.18 -4.42 -26.34
N SER A 170 -2.09 -4.21 -27.31
CA SER A 170 -1.76 -4.14 -28.74
C SER A 170 -2.31 -2.91 -29.46
N MET A 171 -3.18 -2.13 -28.83
CA MET A 171 -3.79 -0.93 -29.43
C MET A 171 -4.06 0.17 -28.38
N PRO A 172 -4.27 1.43 -28.81
CA PRO A 172 -4.60 2.53 -27.89
C PRO A 172 -5.83 2.23 -27.04
N LEU A 173 -5.85 2.70 -25.79
CA LEU A 173 -6.89 2.40 -24.79
C LEU A 173 -8.31 2.65 -25.31
N GLU A 174 -8.56 3.79 -25.92
CA GLU A 174 -9.87 4.15 -26.49
C GLU A 174 -10.35 3.12 -27.53
N GLN A 175 -9.44 2.70 -28.43
CA GLN A 175 -9.74 1.67 -29.43
C GLN A 175 -9.89 0.30 -28.80
N ALA A 176 -9.11 0.00 -27.76
CA ALA A 176 -9.16 -1.26 -27.03
C ALA A 176 -10.51 -1.45 -26.34
N VAL A 177 -11.01 -0.41 -25.69
CA VAL A 177 -12.33 -0.38 -25.02
C VAL A 177 -13.45 -0.56 -26.04
N GLU A 178 -13.45 0.21 -27.14
CA GLU A 178 -14.48 0.09 -28.19
C GLU A 178 -14.48 -1.30 -28.83
N ALA A 179 -13.30 -1.82 -29.19
CA ALA A 179 -13.17 -3.16 -29.76
C ALA A 179 -13.62 -4.26 -28.77
N ALA A 180 -13.35 -4.08 -27.47
CA ALA A 180 -13.80 -5.01 -26.43
C ALA A 180 -15.32 -4.99 -26.28
N ILE A 181 -15.95 -3.81 -26.31
CA ILE A 181 -17.41 -3.66 -26.28
C ILE A 181 -18.04 -4.37 -27.48
N GLU A 182 -17.53 -4.13 -28.70
CA GLU A 182 -18.04 -4.78 -29.91
C GLU A 182 -17.86 -6.29 -29.90
N TYR A 183 -16.75 -6.79 -29.35
CA TYR A 183 -16.52 -8.21 -29.15
C TYR A 183 -17.55 -8.79 -28.17
N CYS A 184 -17.72 -8.15 -27.01
CA CYS A 184 -18.63 -8.62 -25.97
C CYS A 184 -20.08 -8.65 -26.44
N ILE A 185 -20.54 -7.59 -27.14
CA ILE A 185 -21.88 -7.55 -27.75
C ILE A 185 -22.08 -8.70 -28.75
N ARG A 186 -21.05 -9.01 -29.57
CA ARG A 186 -21.10 -10.11 -30.54
C ARG A 186 -21.13 -11.49 -29.89
N GLN A 187 -20.48 -11.65 -28.74
CA GLN A 187 -20.42 -12.91 -27.97
C GLN A 187 -21.52 -13.03 -26.91
N ASP A 188 -22.50 -12.12 -26.89
CA ASP A 188 -23.59 -12.09 -25.90
C ASP A 188 -23.11 -11.88 -24.44
N ILE A 189 -21.96 -11.23 -24.27
CA ILE A 189 -21.35 -10.88 -22.98
C ILE A 189 -21.77 -9.46 -22.61
N LEU A 190 -22.48 -9.29 -21.48
CA LEU A 190 -23.05 -8.02 -21.00
C LEU A 190 -23.82 -7.25 -22.09
N LYS A 191 -24.34 -7.93 -23.10
CA LYS A 191 -24.79 -7.32 -24.36
C LYS A 191 -25.81 -6.21 -24.15
N ASP A 192 -26.88 -6.48 -23.41
CA ASP A 192 -27.94 -5.50 -23.18
C ASP A 192 -27.45 -4.28 -22.39
N PHE A 193 -26.60 -4.52 -21.39
CA PHE A 193 -25.96 -3.47 -20.60
C PHE A 193 -25.04 -2.60 -21.46
N LEU A 194 -24.16 -3.22 -22.25
CA LEU A 194 -23.22 -2.53 -23.13
C LEU A 194 -23.92 -1.77 -24.25
N LEU A 195 -25.02 -2.30 -24.81
CA LEU A 195 -25.83 -1.60 -25.81
C LEU A 195 -26.50 -0.35 -25.22
N LYS A 196 -27.05 -0.47 -24.01
CA LYS A 196 -27.78 0.63 -23.33
C LYS A 196 -26.84 1.72 -22.80
N GLN A 197 -25.68 1.33 -22.28
CA GLN A 197 -24.77 2.22 -21.54
C GLN A 197 -23.44 2.47 -22.25
N ARG A 198 -23.32 2.19 -23.55
CA ARG A 198 -22.05 2.24 -24.30
C ARG A 198 -21.22 3.49 -24.01
N ALA A 199 -21.81 4.67 -24.18
CA ALA A 199 -21.08 5.94 -24.02
C ALA A 199 -20.52 6.12 -22.60
N GLU A 200 -21.29 5.75 -21.59
CA GLU A 200 -20.86 5.85 -20.19
C GLU A 200 -19.79 4.80 -19.86
N VAL A 201 -19.94 3.56 -20.35
CA VAL A 201 -18.93 2.51 -20.19
C VAL A 201 -17.61 2.92 -20.83
N VAL A 202 -17.64 3.43 -22.07
CA VAL A 202 -16.42 3.92 -22.76
C VAL A 202 -15.74 5.00 -21.95
N LYS A 203 -16.50 6.03 -21.53
CA LYS A 203 -15.97 7.17 -20.77
C LYS A 203 -15.36 6.73 -19.44
N MET A 204 -16.08 5.92 -18.67
CA MET A 204 -15.61 5.43 -17.36
C MET A 204 -14.41 4.53 -17.49
N SER A 205 -14.41 3.58 -18.45
CA SER A 205 -13.26 2.70 -18.66
C SER A 205 -12.01 3.45 -19.10
N ILE A 206 -12.12 4.46 -19.96
CA ILE A 206 -10.95 5.28 -20.33
C ILE A 206 -10.42 6.02 -19.10
N PHE A 207 -11.31 6.67 -18.35
CA PHE A 207 -10.94 7.44 -17.17
C PHE A 207 -10.23 6.58 -16.11
N GLU A 208 -10.80 5.43 -15.76
CA GLU A 208 -10.25 4.52 -14.75
C GLU A 208 -8.86 4.00 -15.16
N TYR A 209 -8.68 3.61 -16.42
CA TYR A 209 -7.40 3.10 -16.92
C TYR A 209 -6.32 4.19 -17.03
N ASP A 210 -6.68 5.41 -17.43
CA ASP A 210 -5.73 6.54 -17.47
C ASP A 210 -5.30 6.93 -16.06
N GLU A 211 -6.24 7.00 -15.10
CA GLU A 211 -5.92 7.27 -13.69
C GLU A 211 -5.01 6.18 -13.09
N GLU A 212 -5.33 4.89 -13.32
CA GLU A 212 -4.50 3.78 -12.85
C GLU A 212 -3.07 3.85 -13.42
N ARG A 213 -2.94 4.15 -14.72
CA ARG A 213 -1.64 4.27 -15.38
C ARG A 213 -0.82 5.44 -14.85
N GLU A 214 -1.42 6.62 -14.69
CA GLU A 214 -0.74 7.79 -14.13
C GLU A 214 -0.29 7.51 -12.69
N MET A 215 -1.15 6.91 -11.87
CA MET A 215 -0.80 6.51 -10.50
C MET A 215 0.35 5.49 -10.46
N GLU A 216 0.40 4.54 -11.39
CA GLU A 216 1.51 3.58 -11.48
C GLU A 216 2.83 4.26 -11.86
N LEU A 217 2.80 5.21 -12.81
CA LEU A 217 3.97 6.00 -13.18
C LEU A 217 4.48 6.83 -11.99
N ILE A 218 3.59 7.51 -11.27
CA ILE A 218 3.92 8.27 -10.06
C ILE A 218 4.59 7.35 -9.02
N ARG A 219 3.99 6.19 -8.73
CA ARG A 219 4.54 5.23 -7.75
C ARG A 219 5.93 4.74 -8.15
N ARG A 220 6.17 4.50 -9.44
CA ARG A 220 7.48 4.08 -9.95
C ARG A 220 8.52 5.17 -9.74
N ASP A 221 8.19 6.40 -10.13
CA ASP A 221 9.10 7.54 -10.00
C ASP A 221 9.38 7.86 -8.53
N GLU A 222 8.36 7.79 -7.66
CA GLU A 222 8.51 7.94 -6.20
C GLU A 222 9.42 6.87 -5.60
N ARG A 223 9.31 5.62 -6.06
CA ARG A 223 10.20 4.54 -5.63
C ARG A 223 11.64 4.80 -6.05
N GLU A 224 11.86 5.23 -7.29
CA GLU A 224 13.20 5.56 -7.79
C GLU A 224 13.82 6.72 -7.00
N ILE A 225 13.05 7.79 -6.76
CA ILE A 225 13.46 8.92 -5.92
C ILE A 225 13.80 8.43 -4.49
N GLY A 226 12.96 7.56 -3.92
CA GLY A 226 13.19 6.97 -2.61
C GLY A 226 14.49 6.19 -2.51
N GLU A 227 14.80 5.37 -3.52
CA GLU A 227 16.05 4.60 -3.63
C GLU A 227 17.27 5.54 -3.76
N GLN A 228 17.18 6.59 -4.59
CA GLN A 228 18.23 7.60 -4.74
C GLN A 228 18.51 8.35 -3.43
N ILE A 229 17.46 8.81 -2.74
CA ILE A 229 17.58 9.48 -1.43
C ILE A 229 18.17 8.54 -0.38
N GLY A 230 17.77 7.25 -0.40
CA GLY A 230 18.31 6.21 0.46
C GLY A 230 19.82 6.06 0.27
N ALA A 231 20.27 5.87 -0.97
CA ALA A 231 21.68 5.74 -1.32
C ALA A 231 22.49 6.99 -0.94
N GLU A 232 21.94 8.20 -1.13
CA GLU A 232 22.63 9.43 -0.74
C GLU A 232 22.76 9.56 0.78
N LYS A 233 21.73 9.19 1.54
CA LYS A 233 21.78 9.17 3.01
C LYS A 233 22.83 8.18 3.52
N GLU A 234 22.92 7.00 2.92
CA GLU A 234 23.95 6.00 3.26
C GLU A 234 25.35 6.50 2.94
N ARG A 235 25.56 7.12 1.77
CA ARG A 235 26.85 7.73 1.41
C ARG A 235 27.26 8.81 2.42
N LYS A 236 26.35 9.71 2.78
CA LYS A 236 26.61 10.77 3.78
C LYS A 236 26.94 10.19 5.16
N LYS A 237 26.25 9.12 5.59
CA LYS A 237 26.57 8.42 6.84
C LYS A 237 27.98 7.81 6.79
N ALA A 238 28.32 7.11 5.71
CA ALA A 238 29.64 6.51 5.52
C ALA A 238 30.76 7.57 5.51
N GLU A 239 30.55 8.72 4.85
CA GLU A 239 31.50 9.84 4.87
C GLU A 239 31.70 10.41 6.27
N GLN A 240 30.63 10.56 7.06
CA GLN A 240 30.70 11.03 8.44
C GLN A 240 31.42 10.03 9.36
N GLU A 241 31.16 8.74 9.21
CA GLU A 241 31.85 7.69 9.97
C GLU A 241 33.33 7.65 9.62
N LEU A 242 33.68 7.73 8.34
CA LEU A 242 35.07 7.78 7.90
C LEU A 242 35.81 9.00 8.48
N LYS A 243 35.14 10.16 8.52
CA LYS A 243 35.70 11.37 9.14
C LYS A 243 35.96 11.17 10.63
N LYS A 244 35.02 10.58 11.37
CA LYS A 244 35.21 10.25 12.80
C LYS A 244 36.35 9.25 13.01
N VAL A 245 36.48 8.24 12.15
CA VAL A 245 37.59 7.27 12.23
C VAL A 245 38.93 7.97 12.02
N LYS A 246 39.03 8.87 11.03
CA LYS A 246 40.24 9.66 10.79
C LYS A 246 40.59 10.56 11.99
N GLU A 247 39.62 11.31 12.51
CA GLU A 247 39.82 12.17 13.69
C GLU A 247 40.27 11.37 14.93
N ASN A 248 39.70 10.18 15.13
CA ASN A 248 40.11 9.29 16.21
C ASN A 248 41.52 8.71 16.00
N LEU A 249 41.89 8.38 14.77
CA LEU A 249 43.22 7.89 14.43
C LEU A 249 44.27 8.98 14.65
N ASP A 250 44.02 10.20 14.17
CA ASP A 250 44.92 11.35 14.35
C ASP A 250 45.11 11.65 15.84
N LYS A 251 44.03 11.66 16.63
CA LYS A 251 44.10 11.85 18.08
C LYS A 251 44.87 10.72 18.79
N SER A 252 44.72 9.49 18.33
CA SER A 252 45.45 8.33 18.86
C SER A 252 46.96 8.46 18.57
N GLN A 253 47.32 8.82 17.33
CA GLN A 253 48.71 9.08 16.95
C GLN A 253 49.31 10.23 17.77
N GLU A 254 48.57 11.32 17.95
CA GLU A 254 49.01 12.46 18.77
C GLU A 254 49.29 12.05 20.23
N ASN A 255 48.38 11.27 20.83
CA ASN A 255 48.56 10.75 22.19
C ASN A 255 49.77 9.80 22.31
N ALA A 256 50.04 8.99 21.29
CA ALA A 256 51.20 8.10 21.25
C ALA A 256 52.51 8.90 21.19
N VAL A 257 52.57 9.92 20.32
CA VAL A 257 53.70 10.86 20.21
C VAL A 257 53.95 11.55 21.55
N GLN A 258 52.91 12.10 22.19
CA GLN A 258 53.03 12.75 23.48
C GLN A 258 53.52 11.80 24.59
N SER A 259 53.04 10.54 24.58
CA SER A 259 53.45 9.52 25.54
C SER A 259 54.91 9.11 25.36
N MET A 260 55.37 8.98 24.11
CA MET A 260 56.76 8.68 23.78
C MET A 260 57.68 9.80 24.28
N ILE A 261 57.37 11.06 23.97
CA ILE A 261 58.15 12.23 24.42
C ILE A 261 58.24 12.25 25.95
N SER A 262 57.11 12.05 26.64
CA SER A 262 57.05 12.02 28.11
C SER A 262 57.88 10.87 28.70
N LEU A 263 57.90 9.70 28.05
CA LEU A 263 58.69 8.54 28.45
C LEU A 263 60.18 8.80 28.28
N CYS A 264 60.59 9.34 27.13
CA CYS A 264 61.98 9.71 26.83
C CYS A 264 62.52 10.68 27.89
N GLN A 265 61.74 11.71 28.23
CA GLN A 265 62.11 12.68 29.26
C GLN A 265 62.25 12.03 30.65
N ARG A 266 61.31 11.16 31.05
CA ARG A 266 61.35 10.49 32.36
C ARG A 266 62.53 9.53 32.53
N LEU A 267 63.00 8.94 31.44
CA LEU A 267 64.16 8.04 31.43
C LEU A 267 65.51 8.79 31.33
N GLY A 268 65.49 10.13 31.32
CA GLY A 268 66.68 10.97 31.24
C GLY A 268 67.23 11.16 29.84
N GLY A 269 66.45 10.87 28.79
CA GLY A 269 66.84 11.08 27.40
C GLY A 269 66.89 12.57 27.02
N THR A 270 67.66 12.89 25.99
CA THR A 270 67.78 14.28 25.47
C THR A 270 66.71 14.59 24.42
N LYS A 271 66.56 15.89 24.09
CA LYS A 271 65.65 16.34 23.04
C LYS A 271 66.02 15.74 21.68
N GLU A 272 67.31 15.59 21.42
CA GLU A 272 67.85 15.01 20.18
C GLU A 272 67.47 13.52 20.05
N GLN A 273 67.56 12.75 21.14
CA GLN A 273 67.16 11.33 21.14
C GLN A 273 65.66 11.15 20.89
N ALA A 274 64.83 12.04 21.45
CA ALA A 274 63.40 12.02 21.18
C ALA A 274 63.05 12.42 19.74
N ILE A 275 63.84 13.30 19.10
CA ILE A 275 63.68 13.63 17.68
C ILE A 275 64.02 12.41 16.82
N GLU A 276 65.14 11.73 17.08
CA GLU A 276 65.52 10.51 16.35
C GLU A 276 64.45 9.41 16.46
N GLU A 277 63.86 9.23 17.64
CA GLU A 277 62.76 8.29 17.89
C GLU A 277 61.48 8.66 17.12
N LEU A 278 61.10 9.95 17.05
CA LEU A 278 59.95 10.40 16.24
C LEU A 278 60.18 10.21 14.74
N GLN A 279 61.40 10.42 14.26
CA GLN A 279 61.74 10.21 12.86
C GLN A 279 61.77 8.71 12.52
N GLY A 280 62.35 7.88 13.39
CA GLY A 280 62.52 6.44 13.16
C GLY A 280 61.23 5.63 13.31
N ASN A 281 60.45 5.88 14.37
CA ASN A 281 59.29 5.05 14.70
C ASN A 281 57.95 5.63 14.24
N TYR A 282 57.86 6.94 14.02
CA TYR A 282 56.63 7.61 13.59
C TYR A 282 56.75 8.25 12.20
N GLY A 283 57.90 8.11 11.53
CA GLY A 283 58.12 8.59 10.16
C GLY A 283 58.00 10.12 10.00
N GLN A 284 58.13 10.88 11.09
CA GLN A 284 58.01 12.33 11.05
C GLN A 284 59.23 12.96 10.37
N THR A 285 59.03 14.08 9.70
CA THR A 285 60.17 14.89 9.22
C THR A 285 60.88 15.55 10.41
N GLU A 286 62.13 15.96 10.22
CA GLU A 286 62.91 16.62 11.27
C GLU A 286 62.22 17.89 11.80
N GLU A 287 61.57 18.66 10.91
CA GLU A 287 60.81 19.85 11.27
C GLU A 287 59.56 19.50 12.11
N GLN A 288 58.81 18.48 11.71
CA GLN A 288 57.62 18.02 12.45
C GLN A 288 58.00 17.52 13.85
N ALA A 289 59.07 16.72 13.96
CA ALA A 289 59.56 16.21 15.23
C ALA A 289 60.00 17.35 16.16
N LYS A 290 60.71 18.36 15.63
CA LYS A 290 61.11 19.56 16.41
C LYS A 290 59.90 20.35 16.91
N GLU A 291 58.85 20.51 16.11
CA GLU A 291 57.62 21.17 16.55
C GLU A 291 56.91 20.39 17.66
N LYS A 292 56.79 19.06 17.53
CA LYS A 292 56.19 18.21 18.57
C LYS A 292 56.98 18.28 19.88
N ILE A 293 58.31 18.26 19.82
CA ILE A 293 59.17 18.40 21.00
C ILE A 293 58.97 19.78 21.65
N LYS A 294 58.89 20.86 20.86
CA LYS A 294 58.63 22.20 21.39
C LYS A 294 57.28 22.29 22.12
N THR A 295 56.26 21.57 21.65
CA THR A 295 54.91 21.60 22.23
C THR A 295 54.77 20.70 23.47
N TYR A 296 55.41 19.52 23.49
CA TYR A 296 55.14 18.50 24.51
C TYR A 296 56.28 18.25 25.52
N TRP A 297 57.49 18.75 25.27
CA TRP A 297 58.62 18.61 26.20
C TRP A 297 58.49 19.61 27.35
N LYS A 298 58.44 19.13 28.60
CA LYS A 298 58.35 20.01 29.78
C LYS A 298 59.75 20.51 30.15
N GLU A 299 59.89 21.80 30.45
CA GLU A 299 61.14 22.36 30.98
C GLU A 299 61.42 21.93 32.43
#